data_AF-S7KGN8-F1
#
_entry.id   AF-S7KGN8-F1
#
_cell.length_a   1.000
_cell.length_b   1.000
_cell.length_c   1.000
_cell.angle_alpha   90.00
_cell.angle_beta   90.00
_cell.angle_gamma   90.00
#
_symmetry.space_group_name_H-M   'P 1'
#
loop_
_entity.id
_entity.type
_entity.pdbx_description
1 polymer ?
#
loop_
_entity_poly.entity_id
_entity_poly.type
_entity_poly.pdbx_seq_one_letter_code
_entity_poly.pdbx_strand_id
1 'polypeptide(L)'
;MGRTGTVITLSQRFQPYVLSPGALIPIPGSLLYAQIFPTLYRVFSSSRELLYEEGFSAQGPLKRFAVFQDLHRGGLIVTSEKYTYYILPTGEKVVTRKGYLPVSTTGPFLSLGVHKHMDLQKIRHRRDLKEILPLWFRMAHLMATHAREEHLDSVGTGELLVVAHEKIKEKKKTELCDDLLAFYLSAFSYTFLPRWYDSEYQGIIDGLPEDSSIAFPLLQYSLPVIHDIFVNQGEECVEILPSLPPEFPCGRFVNFNLPGIGKLSIEWTKKMIRRMSLYAETTRTIRFSFASSLLQSRLRVWEHKSLCDSRIIPLGETIEIKVGTTYLWDCFYK
;
A
#
# COMPACT_ATOMS: atom_id res chain seq x y z
N MET A 1 11.79 -15.52 -25.25
CA MET A 1 11.01 -15.10 -24.06
C MET A 1 9.86 -14.20 -24.52
N GLY A 2 8.70 -14.77 -24.82
CA GLY A 2 7.51 -13.98 -25.15
C GLY A 2 7.01 -13.27 -23.89
N ARG A 3 6.93 -11.94 -23.92
CA ARG A 3 6.20 -11.19 -22.90
C ARG A 3 4.73 -11.60 -23.01
N THR A 4 4.26 -12.46 -22.13
CA THR A 4 2.83 -12.75 -21.98
C THR A 4 2.15 -11.44 -21.58
N GLY A 5 1.49 -10.77 -22.53
CA GLY A 5 0.81 -9.47 -22.34
C GLY A 5 -0.39 -9.50 -21.39
N THR A 6 -0.52 -10.57 -20.60
CA THR A 6 -1.55 -10.80 -19.58
C THR A 6 -1.23 -10.13 -18.26
N VAL A 7 0.06 -10.02 -17.91
CA VAL A 7 0.47 -9.52 -16.59
C VAL A 7 0.58 -7.99 -16.61
N ILE A 8 -0.25 -7.33 -15.81
CA ILE A 8 -0.10 -5.90 -15.53
C ILE A 8 1.05 -5.75 -14.53
N THR A 9 2.10 -5.02 -14.91
CA THR A 9 3.30 -4.85 -14.11
C THR A 9 3.50 -3.41 -13.67
N LEU A 10 4.29 -3.24 -12.61
CA LEU A 10 4.80 -1.96 -12.15
C LEU A 10 6.32 -1.98 -12.17
N SER A 11 6.91 -0.93 -12.74
CA SER A 11 8.36 -0.69 -12.73
C SER A 11 8.82 0.14 -11.52
N GLN A 12 7.88 0.72 -10.78
CA GLN A 12 8.16 1.60 -9.65
C GLN A 12 8.78 0.82 -8.48
N ARG A 13 9.87 1.35 -7.93
CA ARG A 13 10.46 0.86 -6.69
C ARG A 13 9.85 1.61 -5.51
N PHE A 14 9.22 0.90 -4.58
CA PHE A 14 8.63 1.45 -3.38
C PHE A 14 9.68 1.57 -2.27
N GLN A 15 10.59 2.53 -2.44
CA GLN A 15 11.67 2.81 -1.49
C GLN A 15 11.67 4.29 -1.10
N PRO A 16 10.67 4.75 -0.33
CA PRO A 16 10.67 6.10 0.19
C PRO A 16 11.82 6.32 1.16
N TYR A 17 12.31 7.56 1.24
CA TYR A 17 13.49 7.88 2.02
C TYR A 17 13.40 9.21 2.76
N VAL A 18 14.24 9.32 3.79
CA VAL A 18 14.52 10.55 4.54
C VAL A 18 16.01 10.81 4.57
N LEU A 19 16.37 12.09 4.60
CA LEU A 19 17.76 12.55 4.68
C LEU A 19 18.11 13.11 6.07
N SER A 20 17.11 13.42 6.90
CA SER A 20 17.31 14.00 8.22
C SER A 20 17.79 12.97 9.24
N PRO A 21 18.97 13.16 9.86
CA PRO A 21 19.41 12.38 11.01
C PRO A 21 18.42 12.44 12.17
N GLY A 22 18.31 11.34 12.92
CA GLY A 22 17.51 11.24 14.14
C GLY A 22 16.00 11.14 13.90
N ALA A 23 15.56 11.04 12.64
CA ALA A 23 14.17 10.82 12.31
C ALA A 23 13.69 9.46 12.85
N LEU A 24 12.53 9.47 13.51
CA LEU A 24 11.85 8.24 13.92
C LEU A 24 11.11 7.67 12.72
N ILE A 25 11.39 6.42 12.35
CA ILE A 25 10.86 5.81 11.13
C ILE A 25 10.35 4.40 11.43
N PRO A 26 9.13 4.02 11.01
CA PRO A 26 8.65 2.66 11.21
C PRO A 26 9.47 1.69 10.37
N ILE A 27 9.75 0.51 10.92
CA ILE A 27 10.43 -0.59 10.24
C ILE A 27 9.35 -1.37 9.47
N PRO A 28 9.32 -1.34 8.12
CA PRO A 28 8.29 -2.01 7.35
C PRO A 28 8.26 -3.52 7.64
N GLY A 29 7.07 -4.07 7.89
CA GLY A 29 6.89 -5.49 8.19
C GLY A 29 6.98 -5.86 9.68
N SER A 30 7.04 -4.89 10.59
CA SER A 30 7.00 -5.15 12.04
C SER A 30 6.30 -4.04 12.82
N LEU A 31 6.08 -4.28 14.11
CA LEU A 31 5.57 -3.30 15.09
C LEU A 31 6.72 -2.52 15.76
N LEU A 32 7.84 -2.36 15.06
CA LEU A 32 9.03 -1.68 15.53
C LEU A 32 9.24 -0.37 14.76
N TYR A 33 9.90 0.58 15.39
CA TYR A 33 10.42 1.78 14.72
C TYR A 33 11.87 2.02 15.11
N ALA A 34 12.58 2.79 14.31
CA ALA A 34 13.97 3.10 14.55
C ALA A 34 14.23 4.60 14.58
N GLN A 35 15.22 5.01 15.34
CA GLN A 35 15.82 6.34 15.28
C GLN A 35 17.22 6.19 14.69
N ILE A 36 17.47 6.76 13.50
CA ILE A 36 18.72 6.54 12.78
C ILE A 36 19.51 7.84 12.65
N PHE A 37 20.74 7.82 13.14
CA PHE A 37 21.75 8.86 12.95
C PHE A 37 22.89 8.32 12.08
N PRO A 38 23.76 9.20 11.55
CA PRO A 38 24.96 8.79 10.82
C PRO A 38 25.92 7.89 11.61
N THR A 39 25.93 7.97 12.94
CA THR A 39 26.86 7.22 13.79
C THR A 39 26.18 6.48 14.94
N LEU A 40 24.86 6.33 14.89
CA LEU A 40 24.08 5.65 15.93
C LEU A 40 22.76 5.17 15.31
N TYR A 41 22.30 3.98 15.68
CA TYR A 41 20.89 3.65 15.51
C TYR A 41 20.31 3.12 16.81
N ARG A 42 19.01 3.33 16.96
CA ARG A 42 18.17 2.79 18.04
C ARG A 42 16.96 2.13 17.44
N VAL A 43 16.53 1.00 17.99
CA VAL A 43 15.29 0.33 17.62
C VAL A 43 14.41 0.25 18.85
N PHE A 44 13.13 0.56 18.66
CA PHE A 44 12.13 0.62 19.72
C PHE A 44 10.94 -0.27 19.38
N SER A 45 10.31 -0.80 20.43
CA SER A 45 9.00 -1.44 20.35
C SER A 45 7.88 -0.42 20.16
N SER A 46 6.66 -0.88 19.84
CA SER A 46 5.47 -0.04 19.82
C SER A 46 5.13 0.59 21.18
N SER A 47 5.58 0.00 22.30
CA SER A 47 5.46 0.55 23.65
C SER A 47 6.58 1.55 24.00
N ARG A 48 7.40 1.95 23.02
CA ARG A 48 8.54 2.88 23.16
C ARG A 48 9.71 2.33 23.98
N GLU A 49 9.74 1.02 24.23
CA GLU A 49 10.87 0.35 24.87
C GLU A 49 12.06 0.30 23.92
N LEU A 50 13.25 0.68 24.38
CA LEU A 50 14.49 0.57 23.62
C LEU A 50 14.92 -0.91 23.58
N LEU A 51 14.94 -1.50 22.40
CA LEU A 51 15.31 -2.91 22.18
C LEU A 51 16.77 -3.08 21.78
N TYR A 52 17.27 -2.19 20.92
CA TYR A 52 18.63 -2.23 20.41
C TYR A 52 19.20 -0.82 20.31
N GLU A 53 20.47 -0.66 20.67
CA GLU A 53 21.24 0.56 20.45
C GLU A 53 22.67 0.17 20.08
N GLU A 54 23.20 0.78 19.02
CA GLU A 54 24.59 0.55 18.63
C GLU A 54 25.15 1.79 17.90
N GLY A 55 26.35 2.20 18.32
CA GLY A 55 27.11 3.27 17.71
C GLY A 55 28.09 2.79 16.63
N PHE A 56 28.47 3.69 15.73
CA PHE A 56 29.49 3.45 14.71
C PHE A 56 30.67 4.37 14.93
N SER A 57 31.89 3.81 14.83
CA SER A 57 33.10 4.60 14.82
C SER A 57 33.25 5.29 13.46
N ALA A 58 32.81 6.54 13.37
CA ALA A 58 33.08 7.41 12.24
C ALA A 58 33.25 8.85 12.72
N GLN A 59 34.23 9.55 12.16
CA GLN A 59 34.49 10.96 12.45
C GLN A 59 34.11 11.85 11.26
N GLY A 60 33.65 13.07 11.60
CA GLY A 60 33.24 14.10 10.66
C GLY A 60 31.81 13.93 10.12
N PRO A 61 31.29 14.95 9.40
CA PRO A 61 29.98 14.89 8.78
C PRO A 61 29.98 13.86 7.64
N LEU A 62 29.18 12.81 7.78
CA LEU A 62 29.02 11.80 6.73
C LEU A 62 28.10 12.34 5.62
N LYS A 63 28.61 12.41 4.38
CA LYS A 63 27.80 12.83 3.24
C LYS A 63 26.94 11.68 2.73
N ARG A 64 25.91 12.05 1.96
CA ARG A 64 24.97 11.11 1.32
C ARG A 64 24.26 10.19 2.31
N PHE A 65 24.11 10.64 3.55
CA PHE A 65 23.32 9.92 4.54
C PHE A 65 21.85 9.89 4.10
N ALA A 66 21.28 8.69 4.04
CA ALA A 66 19.87 8.48 3.74
C ALA A 66 19.37 7.19 4.39
N VAL A 67 18.10 7.22 4.81
CA VAL A 67 17.38 6.06 5.33
C VAL A 67 16.21 5.78 4.41
N PHE A 68 16.21 4.60 3.78
CA PHE A 68 15.13 4.14 2.92
C PHE A 68 14.28 3.11 3.64
N GLN A 69 12.96 3.19 3.50
CA GLN A 69 12.05 2.11 3.86
C GLN A 69 11.95 1.16 2.68
N ASP A 70 12.29 -0.13 2.87
CA ASP A 70 12.12 -1.11 1.80
C ASP A 70 10.73 -1.70 1.84
N LEU A 71 9.80 -1.07 1.14
CA LEU A 71 8.41 -1.53 1.12
C LEU A 71 8.23 -2.77 0.23
N HIS A 72 9.24 -3.28 -0.49
CA HIS A 72 9.12 -4.55 -1.22
C HIS A 72 9.39 -5.76 -0.33
N ARG A 73 10.36 -5.64 0.58
CA ARG A 73 10.87 -6.77 1.36
C ARG A 73 10.70 -6.62 2.88
N GLY A 74 10.36 -5.43 3.35
CA GLY A 74 10.43 -5.10 4.77
C GLY A 74 11.79 -4.53 5.15
N GLY A 75 11.83 -3.88 6.32
CA GLY A 75 13.05 -3.34 6.90
C GLY A 75 13.51 -1.99 6.33
N LEU A 76 14.66 -1.55 6.80
CA LEU A 76 15.29 -0.27 6.42
C LEU A 76 16.61 -0.51 5.68
N ILE A 77 16.97 0.44 4.82
CA ILE A 77 18.31 0.57 4.25
C ILE A 77 18.88 1.86 4.79
N VAL A 78 20.05 1.79 5.42
CA VAL A 78 20.79 2.98 5.83
C VAL A 78 22.05 3.03 5.00
N THR A 79 22.27 4.16 4.33
CA THR A 79 23.42 4.37 3.46
C THR A 79 24.09 5.69 3.76
N SER A 80 25.40 5.73 3.54
CA SER A 80 26.23 6.92 3.50
C SER A 80 27.32 6.72 2.47
N GLU A 81 28.20 7.70 2.30
CA GLU A 81 29.42 7.52 1.51
C GLU A 81 30.39 6.45 2.04
N LYS A 82 30.30 6.06 3.32
CA LYS A 82 31.23 5.10 3.96
C LYS A 82 30.65 3.71 4.16
N TYR A 83 29.34 3.57 4.27
CA TYR A 83 28.72 2.29 4.62
C TYR A 83 27.34 2.13 3.99
N THR A 84 26.90 0.89 3.94
CA THR A 84 25.49 0.55 3.77
C THR A 84 25.19 -0.63 4.67
N TYR A 85 24.13 -0.51 5.45
CA TYR A 85 23.62 -1.58 6.30
C TYR A 85 22.10 -1.61 6.22
N TYR A 86 21.52 -2.67 6.78
CA TYR A 86 20.11 -2.93 6.75
C TYR A 86 19.62 -3.23 8.16
N ILE A 87 18.42 -2.76 8.46
CA ILE A 87 17.71 -3.14 9.68
C ILE A 87 16.55 -4.03 9.24
N LEU A 88 16.55 -5.27 9.68
CA LEU A 88 15.53 -6.26 9.35
C LEU A 88 14.22 -5.93 10.09
N PRO A 89 13.07 -6.51 9.68
CA PRO A 89 11.81 -6.39 10.43
C PRO A 89 11.95 -6.81 11.91
N THR A 90 12.87 -7.72 12.23
CA THR A 90 13.20 -8.14 13.60
C THR A 90 13.89 -7.05 14.43
N GLY A 91 14.34 -5.95 13.81
CA GLY A 91 15.17 -4.92 14.44
C GLY A 91 16.67 -5.19 14.34
N GLU A 92 17.08 -6.40 13.94
CA GLU A 92 18.49 -6.76 13.81
C GLU A 92 19.18 -6.01 12.67
N LYS A 93 20.41 -5.54 12.93
CA LYS A 93 21.27 -4.92 11.92
C LYS A 93 22.11 -5.96 11.19
N VAL A 94 22.08 -5.92 9.85
CA VAL A 94 22.94 -6.75 8.98
C VAL A 94 23.65 -5.93 7.92
N VAL A 95 24.83 -6.37 7.48
CA VAL A 95 25.61 -5.73 6.40
C VAL A 95 25.16 -6.20 5.01
N THR A 96 24.56 -7.39 4.93
CA THR A 96 24.02 -7.96 3.69
C THR A 96 22.60 -8.47 3.91
N ARG A 97 21.76 -8.31 2.89
CA ARG A 97 20.39 -8.84 2.88
C ARG A 97 20.31 -10.31 2.47
N LYS A 98 21.38 -10.83 1.86
CA LYS A 98 21.37 -12.17 1.26
C LYS A 98 21.18 -13.19 2.38
N GLY A 99 20.09 -13.95 2.33
CA GLY A 99 19.75 -14.98 3.32
C GLY A 99 18.83 -14.52 4.45
N TYR A 100 18.56 -13.21 4.60
CA TYR A 100 17.77 -12.69 5.73
C TYR A 100 16.37 -12.20 5.35
N LEU A 101 16.23 -11.58 4.18
CA LEU A 101 14.93 -11.11 3.69
C LEU A 101 14.45 -12.04 2.56
N PRO A 102 13.13 -12.33 2.49
CA PRO A 102 12.58 -13.11 1.40
C PRO A 102 12.90 -12.45 0.05
N VAL A 103 12.92 -13.26 -1.00
CA VAL A 103 12.92 -12.75 -2.38
C VAL A 103 11.75 -11.76 -2.50
N SER A 104 11.97 -10.62 -3.17
CA SER A 104 10.98 -9.55 -3.35
C SER A 104 9.56 -10.09 -3.41
N THR A 105 8.73 -9.73 -2.44
CA THR A 105 7.34 -10.21 -2.45
C THR A 105 6.64 -9.68 -3.70
N THR A 106 5.96 -10.55 -4.43
CA THR A 106 4.98 -10.19 -5.46
C THR A 106 3.68 -9.75 -4.79
N GLY A 107 3.80 -8.86 -3.81
CA GLY A 107 2.63 -8.39 -3.07
C GLY A 107 1.77 -7.44 -3.90
N PRO A 108 0.63 -7.03 -3.35
CA PRO A 108 -0.18 -6.02 -3.97
C PRO A 108 0.57 -4.70 -4.03
N PHE A 109 0.48 -4.03 -5.18
CA PHE A 109 1.06 -2.71 -5.38
C PHE A 109 0.04 -1.79 -6.04
N LEU A 110 -0.10 -0.60 -5.46
CA LEU A 110 -0.91 0.49 -5.98
C LEU A 110 0.00 1.52 -6.66
N SER A 111 -0.41 2.05 -7.80
CA SER A 111 0.24 3.20 -8.44
C SER A 111 -0.84 4.13 -8.99
N LEU A 112 -0.73 5.42 -8.69
CA LEU A 112 -1.70 6.45 -9.11
C LEU A 112 -1.10 7.41 -10.14
N GLY A 113 -0.20 6.89 -10.99
CA GLY A 113 0.36 7.61 -12.13
C GLY A 113 1.46 8.63 -11.80
N VAL A 114 2.06 8.57 -10.60
CA VAL A 114 3.16 9.47 -10.20
C VAL A 114 4.51 8.74 -10.23
N HIS A 115 5.49 9.37 -10.86
CA HIS A 115 6.85 8.86 -11.04
C HIS A 115 7.94 9.73 -10.37
N LYS A 116 7.55 10.63 -9.45
CA LYS A 116 8.49 11.47 -8.71
C LYS A 116 9.34 10.64 -7.74
N HIS A 117 10.46 11.21 -7.32
CA HIS A 117 11.27 10.65 -6.24
C HIS A 117 10.47 10.59 -4.93
N MET A 118 10.64 9.48 -4.20
CA MET A 118 9.91 9.20 -2.97
C MET A 118 10.56 9.82 -1.72
N ASP A 119 10.88 11.10 -1.81
CA ASP A 119 11.39 11.88 -0.69
C ASP A 119 10.22 12.19 0.27
N LEU A 120 10.23 11.60 1.46
CA LEU A 120 9.10 11.65 2.39
C LEU A 120 8.78 13.08 2.86
N GLN A 121 9.79 13.92 3.06
CA GLN A 121 9.57 15.32 3.44
C GLN A 121 8.91 16.10 2.31
N LYS A 122 9.36 15.89 1.06
CA LYS A 122 8.75 16.57 -0.07
C LYS A 122 7.36 16.03 -0.39
N ILE A 123 7.11 14.74 -0.21
CA ILE A 123 5.76 14.15 -0.34
C ILE A 123 4.83 14.80 0.68
N ARG A 124 5.24 14.86 1.95
CA ARG A 124 4.48 15.51 3.03
C ARG A 124 4.12 16.96 2.70
N HIS A 125 5.09 17.73 2.18
CA HIS A 125 4.86 19.13 1.79
C HIS A 125 3.89 19.27 0.61
N ARG A 126 3.97 18.39 -0.40
CA ARG A 126 3.08 18.43 -1.58
C ARG A 126 1.64 18.04 -1.27
N ARG A 127 1.40 17.24 -0.22
CA ARG A 127 0.06 16.77 0.19
C ARG A 127 -0.72 16.09 -0.95
N ASP A 128 -0.01 15.46 -1.89
CA ASP A 128 -0.61 14.76 -3.04
C ASP A 128 -0.90 13.31 -2.69
N LEU A 129 -2.19 12.96 -2.53
CA LEU A 129 -2.59 11.59 -2.22
C LEU A 129 -2.16 10.56 -3.27
N LYS A 130 -1.93 10.98 -4.53
CA LYS A 130 -1.39 10.06 -5.55
C LYS A 130 0.03 9.60 -5.26
N GLU A 131 0.76 10.35 -4.43
CA GLU A 131 2.10 10.00 -3.95
C GLU A 131 2.06 9.29 -2.60
N ILE A 132 1.12 9.69 -1.73
CA ILE A 132 0.97 9.18 -0.37
C ILE A 132 0.33 7.79 -0.36
N LEU A 133 -0.82 7.62 -0.98
CA LEU A 133 -1.67 6.42 -0.88
C LEU A 133 -0.96 5.14 -1.35
N PRO A 134 -0.16 5.15 -2.43
CA PRO A 134 0.63 3.98 -2.83
C PRO A 134 1.62 3.51 -1.75
N LEU A 135 2.28 4.44 -1.06
CA LEU A 135 3.24 4.13 0.01
C LEU A 135 2.51 3.64 1.26
N TRP A 136 1.44 4.34 1.61
CA TRP A 136 0.56 3.98 2.72
C TRP A 136 0.01 2.57 2.57
N PHE A 137 -0.64 2.28 1.44
CA PHE A 137 -1.19 0.97 1.13
C PHE A 137 -0.13 -0.13 1.26
N ARG A 138 1.07 0.13 0.73
CA ARG A 138 2.14 -0.86 0.76
C ARG A 138 2.67 -1.11 2.17
N MET A 139 2.81 -0.05 2.97
CA MET A 139 3.17 -0.17 4.39
C MET A 139 2.12 -0.97 5.14
N ALA A 140 0.84 -0.59 5.01
CA ALA A 140 -0.30 -1.26 5.63
C ALA A 140 -0.33 -2.77 5.30
N HIS A 141 -0.12 -3.11 4.03
CA HIS A 141 -0.06 -4.50 3.60
C HIS A 141 1.09 -5.29 4.25
N LEU A 142 2.28 -4.70 4.42
CA LEU A 142 3.38 -5.36 5.13
C LEU A 142 3.08 -5.55 6.62
N MET A 143 2.19 -4.74 7.22
CA MET A 143 1.83 -4.81 8.63
C MET A 143 0.69 -5.78 8.93
N ALA A 144 -0.05 -6.22 7.91
CA ALA A 144 -1.22 -7.09 8.05
C ALA A 144 -0.90 -8.45 8.69
N THR A 145 0.36 -8.92 8.63
CA THR A 145 0.80 -10.16 9.29
C THR A 145 0.77 -10.09 10.82
N HIS A 146 0.63 -8.88 11.38
CA HIS A 146 0.62 -8.62 12.82
C HIS A 146 -0.75 -8.17 13.32
N ALA A 147 -1.82 -8.39 12.54
CA ALA A 147 -3.16 -7.95 12.89
C ALA A 147 -3.59 -8.56 14.24
N ARG A 148 -3.96 -7.70 15.19
CA ARG A 148 -4.63 -8.07 16.43
C ARG A 148 -6.11 -7.72 16.30
N GLU A 149 -6.98 -8.49 16.94
CA GLU A 149 -8.38 -8.11 17.19
C GLU A 149 -8.40 -7.00 18.24
N GLU A 150 -7.82 -5.85 17.93
CA GLU A 150 -8.13 -4.64 18.68
C GLU A 150 -9.45 -4.09 18.09
N HIS A 151 -10.26 -3.42 18.89
CA HIS A 151 -11.32 -2.61 18.31
C HIS A 151 -10.69 -1.27 18.00
N LEU A 152 -10.85 -0.81 16.76
CA LEU A 152 -10.62 0.58 16.40
C LEU A 152 -11.78 1.39 16.99
N ASP A 153 -11.93 1.35 18.32
CA ASP A 153 -12.84 2.23 19.01
C ASP A 153 -12.45 3.64 18.58
N SER A 154 -13.46 4.48 18.39
CA SER A 154 -13.39 5.90 18.05
C SER A 154 -12.48 6.66 19.02
N VAL A 155 -11.18 6.53 18.82
CA VAL A 155 -10.13 7.08 19.68
C VAL A 155 -9.17 7.84 18.78
N GLY A 156 -9.10 9.15 19.04
CA GLY A 156 -8.19 10.05 18.35
C GLY A 156 -8.33 9.95 16.83
N THR A 157 -7.20 9.91 16.13
CA THR A 157 -7.18 9.93 14.66
C THR A 157 -7.84 8.71 14.02
N GLY A 158 -8.12 7.63 14.77
CA GLY A 158 -8.88 6.48 14.26
C GLY A 158 -10.28 6.84 13.78
N GLU A 159 -10.92 7.84 14.41
CA GLU A 159 -12.26 8.33 14.03
C GLU A 159 -12.31 8.81 12.58
N LEU A 160 -11.27 9.53 12.15
CA LEU A 160 -11.19 10.05 10.78
C LEU A 160 -11.14 8.91 9.74
N LEU A 161 -10.51 7.78 10.09
CA LEU A 161 -10.47 6.60 9.22
C LEU A 161 -11.85 5.94 9.11
N VAL A 162 -12.59 5.87 10.22
CA VAL A 162 -13.98 5.36 10.24
C VAL A 162 -14.88 6.24 9.36
N VAL A 163 -14.80 7.56 9.50
CA VAL A 163 -15.55 8.51 8.66
C VAL A 163 -15.23 8.31 7.17
N ALA A 164 -13.95 8.17 6.82
CA ALA A 164 -13.54 7.90 5.44
C ALA A 164 -14.09 6.56 4.93
N HIS A 165 -14.11 5.52 5.76
CA HIS A 165 -14.64 4.21 5.38
C HIS A 165 -16.15 4.23 5.14
N GLU A 166 -16.91 4.93 5.99
CA GLU A 166 -18.35 5.10 5.77
C GLU A 166 -18.65 5.84 4.46
N LYS A 167 -17.89 6.89 4.13
CA LYS A 167 -18.02 7.58 2.84
C LYS A 167 -17.68 6.66 1.65
N ILE A 168 -16.73 5.73 1.80
CA ILE A 168 -16.44 4.71 0.78
C ILE A 168 -17.63 3.78 0.58
N LYS A 169 -18.26 3.30 1.67
CA LYS A 169 -19.45 2.44 1.62
C LYS A 169 -20.63 3.16 0.98
N GLU A 170 -20.82 4.44 1.29
CA GLU A 170 -21.84 5.32 0.72
C GLU A 170 -21.50 5.80 -0.71
N LYS A 171 -20.34 5.43 -1.26
CA LYS A 171 -19.85 5.85 -2.59
C LYS A 171 -19.76 7.38 -2.76
N LYS A 172 -19.46 8.12 -1.67
CA LYS A 172 -19.24 9.58 -1.66
C LYS A 172 -17.83 9.95 -2.15
N LYS A 173 -17.62 9.86 -3.47
CA LYS A 173 -16.29 9.92 -4.12
C LYS A 173 -15.58 11.27 -4.03
N THR A 174 -16.32 12.38 -3.95
CA THR A 174 -15.78 13.75 -4.08
C THR A 174 -15.11 14.27 -2.82
N GLU A 175 -15.57 13.84 -1.66
CA GLU A 175 -15.02 14.29 -0.36
C GLU A 175 -13.90 13.37 0.16
N LEU A 176 -13.86 12.13 -0.36
CA LEU A 176 -13.00 11.07 0.16
C LEU A 176 -11.50 11.43 0.17
N CYS A 177 -11.02 12.16 -0.85
CA CYS A 177 -9.62 12.58 -0.88
C CYS A 177 -9.28 13.57 0.23
N ASP A 178 -10.18 14.47 0.60
CA ASP A 178 -9.94 15.43 1.67
C ASP A 178 -9.92 14.72 3.03
N ASP A 179 -10.83 13.76 3.26
CA ASP A 179 -10.86 12.99 4.51
C ASP A 179 -9.62 12.09 4.67
N LEU A 180 -9.21 11.40 3.59
CA LEU A 180 -8.00 10.56 3.61
C LEU A 180 -6.74 11.40 3.81
N LEU A 181 -6.69 12.62 3.25
CA LEU A 181 -5.59 13.53 3.47
C LEU A 181 -5.60 14.06 4.91
N ALA A 182 -6.76 14.42 5.45
CA ALA A 182 -6.90 14.86 6.83
C ALA A 182 -6.43 13.77 7.81
N PHE A 183 -6.88 12.52 7.62
CA PHE A 183 -6.38 11.37 8.36
C PHE A 183 -4.86 11.23 8.21
N TYR A 184 -4.31 11.30 6.97
CA TYR A 184 -2.87 11.17 6.78
C TYR A 184 -2.07 12.26 7.53
N LEU A 185 -2.58 13.49 7.53
CA LEU A 185 -1.94 14.63 8.16
C LEU A 185 -1.92 14.50 9.69
N SER A 186 -3.02 14.07 10.31
CA SER A 186 -3.07 13.90 11.76
C SER A 186 -2.40 12.59 12.22
N ALA A 187 -2.73 11.46 11.57
CA ALA A 187 -2.38 10.11 12.00
C ALA A 187 -0.94 9.68 11.69
N PHE A 188 -0.24 10.35 10.77
CA PHE A 188 1.13 9.97 10.44
C PHE A 188 2.09 11.15 10.50
N SER A 189 3.27 10.93 11.08
CA SER A 189 4.39 11.85 10.94
C SER A 189 4.84 11.94 9.48
N TYR A 190 5.72 12.90 9.19
CA TYR A 190 6.35 13.00 7.86
C TYR A 190 7.14 11.75 7.44
N THR A 191 7.50 10.86 8.37
CA THR A 191 8.20 9.58 8.10
C THR A 191 7.25 8.38 7.99
N PHE A 192 5.94 8.62 7.94
CA PHE A 192 4.89 7.60 8.03
C PHE A 192 4.81 6.87 9.37
N LEU A 193 5.42 7.39 10.45
CA LEU A 193 5.23 6.81 11.78
C LEU A 193 3.80 7.10 12.27
N PRO A 194 2.99 6.07 12.60
CA PRO A 194 1.60 6.27 13.04
C PRO A 194 1.50 6.91 14.42
N ARG A 195 0.45 7.69 14.65
CA ARG A 195 0.15 8.41 15.89
C ARG A 195 -1.36 8.39 16.16
N TRP A 196 -1.75 8.35 17.42
CA TRP A 196 -3.16 8.46 17.83
C TRP A 196 -3.70 9.89 17.82
N TYR A 197 -2.81 10.88 17.81
CA TYR A 197 -3.15 12.29 17.96
C TYR A 197 -2.43 13.14 16.91
N ASP A 198 -2.99 14.31 16.62
CA ASP A 198 -2.38 15.33 15.76
C ASP A 198 -1.20 16.01 16.46
N SER A 199 -0.09 15.30 16.60
CA SER A 199 1.12 15.82 17.26
C SER A 199 1.85 16.90 16.45
N GLU A 200 1.35 17.24 15.27
CA GLU A 200 1.81 18.35 14.43
C GLU A 200 0.88 19.57 14.50
N TYR A 201 -0.16 19.52 15.35
CA TYR A 201 -1.09 20.61 15.59
C TYR A 201 -1.65 21.22 14.29
N GLN A 202 -2.02 20.37 13.33
CA GLN A 202 -2.68 20.79 12.09
C GLN A 202 -4.10 21.34 12.34
N GLY A 203 -4.68 21.06 13.52
CA GLY A 203 -6.02 21.51 13.90
C GLY A 203 -7.12 20.66 13.30
N ILE A 204 -6.83 19.38 13.05
CA ILE A 204 -7.76 18.43 12.41
C ILE A 204 -8.62 17.70 13.45
N ILE A 205 -8.01 17.33 14.57
CA ILE A 205 -8.68 16.69 15.69
C ILE A 205 -8.24 17.33 16.99
N ASP A 206 -9.17 17.47 17.92
CA ASP A 206 -8.91 17.94 19.26
C ASP A 206 -8.33 16.81 20.12
N GLY A 207 -7.36 17.14 20.98
CA GLY A 207 -6.75 16.17 21.89
C GLY A 207 -5.30 16.50 22.15
N LEU A 208 -4.91 16.46 23.42
CA LEU A 208 -3.49 16.57 23.78
C LEU A 208 -2.82 15.20 23.58
N PRO A 209 -1.55 15.16 23.15
CA PRO A 209 -0.81 13.91 23.06
C PRO A 209 -0.72 13.28 24.45
N GLU A 210 -1.37 12.14 24.66
CA GLU A 210 -1.09 11.30 25.80
C GLU A 210 0.17 10.46 25.52
N ASP A 211 0.84 10.00 26.58
CA ASP A 211 1.97 9.07 26.45
C ASP A 211 1.45 7.67 26.08
N SER A 212 1.04 7.55 24.82
CA SER A 212 0.45 6.35 24.25
C SER A 212 1.48 5.55 23.45
N SER A 213 1.22 4.25 23.28
CA SER A 213 1.94 3.42 22.32
C SER A 213 1.86 3.98 20.89
N ILE A 214 2.76 3.53 20.03
CA ILE A 214 2.74 3.84 18.60
C ILE A 214 1.50 3.19 17.96
N ALA A 215 0.76 3.99 17.20
CA ALA A 215 -0.53 3.63 16.63
C ALA A 215 -0.42 2.73 15.37
N PHE A 216 0.46 1.73 15.39
CA PHE A 216 0.56 0.74 14.31
C PHE A 216 -0.76 0.07 13.91
N PRO A 217 -1.72 -0.16 14.84
CA PRO A 217 -3.05 -0.65 14.46
C PRO A 217 -3.69 0.20 13.34
N LEU A 218 -3.54 1.53 13.34
CA LEU A 218 -4.08 2.41 12.28
C LEU A 218 -3.66 1.99 10.86
N LEU A 219 -2.43 1.52 10.67
CA LEU A 219 -1.98 0.99 9.38
C LEU A 219 -2.72 -0.29 9.01
N GLN A 220 -2.99 -1.17 9.96
CA GLN A 220 -3.68 -2.44 9.72
C GLN A 220 -5.14 -2.21 9.30
N TYR A 221 -5.89 -1.37 10.01
CA TYR A 221 -7.28 -1.07 9.65
C TYR A 221 -7.39 -0.23 8.38
N SER A 222 -6.38 0.58 8.06
CA SER A 222 -6.40 1.32 6.81
C SER A 222 -6.32 0.44 5.57
N LEU A 223 -5.79 -0.79 5.68
CA LEU A 223 -5.62 -1.68 4.54
C LEU A 223 -6.96 -2.01 3.84
N PRO A 224 -8.00 -2.55 4.53
CA PRO A 224 -9.30 -2.77 3.91
C PRO A 224 -9.95 -1.47 3.44
N VAL A 225 -9.81 -0.36 4.19
CA VAL A 225 -10.36 0.94 3.78
C VAL A 225 -9.81 1.38 2.43
N ILE A 226 -8.48 1.33 2.24
CA ILE A 226 -7.85 1.70 0.97
C ILE A 226 -8.24 0.69 -0.13
N HIS A 227 -8.33 -0.59 0.21
CA HIS A 227 -8.73 -1.63 -0.74
C HIS A 227 -10.12 -1.37 -1.31
N ASP A 228 -11.10 -1.06 -0.46
CA ASP A 228 -12.51 -0.85 -0.80
C ASP A 228 -12.75 0.33 -1.74
N ILE A 229 -11.79 1.27 -1.83
CA ILE A 229 -11.79 2.34 -2.84
C ILE A 229 -11.77 1.74 -4.25
N PHE A 230 -10.93 0.72 -4.44
CA PHE A 230 -10.62 0.16 -5.75
C PHE A 230 -11.38 -1.13 -6.04
N VAL A 231 -11.67 -1.94 -5.02
CA VAL A 231 -12.35 -3.23 -5.19
C VAL A 231 -13.18 -3.55 -3.97
N ASN A 232 -14.44 -3.92 -4.18
CA ASN A 232 -15.31 -4.44 -3.14
C ASN A 232 -15.74 -5.87 -3.50
N GLN A 233 -15.50 -6.83 -2.61
CA GLN A 233 -15.86 -8.23 -2.82
C GLN A 233 -17.05 -8.61 -1.94
N GLY A 234 -18.17 -8.92 -2.57
CA GLY A 234 -19.28 -9.68 -1.96
C GLY A 234 -19.12 -11.19 -2.20
N GLU A 235 -20.13 -11.95 -1.79
CA GLU A 235 -20.11 -13.42 -1.93
C GLU A 235 -20.04 -13.87 -3.40
N GLU A 236 -20.85 -13.29 -4.27
CA GLU A 236 -20.95 -13.67 -5.69
C GLU A 236 -20.56 -12.55 -6.66
N CYS A 237 -20.30 -11.34 -6.15
CA CYS A 237 -20.02 -10.18 -6.96
C CYS A 237 -18.75 -9.46 -6.52
N VAL A 238 -17.92 -9.09 -7.48
CA VAL A 238 -16.74 -8.24 -7.27
C VAL A 238 -16.96 -6.92 -8.00
N GLU A 239 -17.08 -5.83 -7.25
CA GLU A 239 -17.17 -4.47 -7.79
C GLU A 239 -15.77 -3.91 -8.07
N ILE A 240 -15.57 -3.41 -9.29
CA ILE A 240 -14.31 -2.84 -9.75
C ILE A 240 -14.42 -1.32 -9.83
N LEU A 241 -13.51 -0.64 -9.14
CA LEU A 241 -13.44 0.80 -8.94
C LEU A 241 -14.75 1.41 -8.38
N PRO A 242 -15.37 0.80 -7.36
CA PRO A 242 -16.70 1.21 -6.89
C PRO A 242 -16.72 2.64 -6.37
N SER A 243 -15.67 3.04 -5.65
CA SER A 243 -15.56 4.30 -4.92
C SER A 243 -14.35 5.14 -5.33
N LEU A 244 -13.86 4.99 -6.58
CA LEU A 244 -12.70 5.71 -7.11
C LEU A 244 -12.90 7.25 -7.11
N PRO A 245 -12.09 8.03 -6.36
CA PRO A 245 -12.13 9.48 -6.35
C PRO A 245 -11.83 10.12 -7.72
N PRO A 246 -12.44 11.27 -8.03
CA PRO A 246 -12.17 12.00 -9.27
C PRO A 246 -10.71 12.48 -9.42
N GLU A 247 -9.96 12.58 -8.33
CA GLU A 247 -8.55 12.96 -8.25
C GLU A 247 -7.61 11.87 -8.77
N PHE A 248 -8.10 10.64 -8.94
CA PHE A 248 -7.32 9.48 -9.40
C PHE A 248 -7.70 9.08 -10.84
N PRO A 249 -7.40 9.93 -11.85
CA PRO A 249 -7.85 9.70 -13.22
C PRO A 249 -7.20 8.46 -13.84
N CYS A 250 -6.05 8.02 -13.36
CA CYS A 250 -5.36 6.83 -13.84
C CYS A 250 -4.61 6.13 -12.72
N GLY A 251 -4.34 4.84 -12.94
CA GLY A 251 -3.56 4.05 -12.01
C GLY A 251 -3.56 2.56 -12.35
N ARG A 252 -2.86 1.82 -11.50
CA ARG A 252 -2.76 0.37 -11.55
C ARG A 252 -2.83 -0.15 -10.12
N PHE A 253 -3.54 -1.25 -9.95
CA PHE A 253 -3.54 -2.01 -8.72
C PHE A 253 -3.25 -3.46 -9.09
N VAL A 254 -2.06 -3.95 -8.75
CA VAL A 254 -1.54 -5.24 -9.27
C VAL A 254 -1.36 -6.24 -8.16
N ASN A 255 -1.57 -7.52 -8.47
CA ASN A 255 -1.33 -8.68 -7.61
C ASN A 255 -2.00 -8.62 -6.23
N PHE A 256 -3.21 -8.07 -6.14
CA PHE A 256 -3.97 -8.17 -4.90
C PHE A 256 -4.79 -9.46 -4.86
N ASN A 257 -4.91 -10.00 -3.65
CA ASN A 257 -5.58 -11.27 -3.40
C ASN A 257 -7.07 -11.03 -3.20
N LEU A 258 -7.90 -11.75 -3.93
CA LEU A 258 -9.34 -11.88 -3.69
C LEU A 258 -9.58 -13.21 -2.99
N PRO A 259 -9.87 -13.22 -1.67
CA PRO A 259 -10.09 -14.44 -0.92
C PRO A 259 -11.12 -15.37 -1.59
N GLY A 260 -10.74 -16.63 -1.80
CA GLY A 260 -11.60 -17.63 -2.44
C GLY A 260 -11.90 -17.37 -3.93
N ILE A 261 -11.07 -16.57 -4.61
CA ILE A 261 -11.16 -16.33 -6.07
C ILE A 261 -9.76 -16.48 -6.70
N GLY A 262 -8.79 -15.68 -6.23
CA GLY A 262 -7.41 -15.68 -6.74
C GLY A 262 -6.80 -14.29 -6.83
N LYS A 263 -5.84 -14.08 -7.73
CA LYS A 263 -5.07 -12.83 -7.83
C LYS A 263 -5.58 -11.93 -8.93
N LEU A 264 -5.99 -10.73 -8.57
CA LEU A 264 -6.52 -9.74 -9.49
C LEU A 264 -5.51 -8.60 -9.71
N SER A 265 -5.48 -8.08 -10.93
CA SER A 265 -4.76 -6.88 -11.30
C SER A 265 -5.62 -6.03 -12.22
N ILE A 266 -5.65 -4.72 -11.98
CA ILE A 266 -6.43 -3.75 -12.74
C ILE A 266 -5.57 -2.57 -13.18
N GLU A 267 -5.91 -2.00 -14.34
CA GLU A 267 -5.37 -0.76 -14.86
C GLU A 267 -6.52 0.12 -15.34
N TRP A 268 -6.51 1.40 -14.97
CA TRP A 268 -7.53 2.36 -15.37
C TRP A 268 -6.91 3.66 -15.88
N THR A 269 -7.63 4.34 -16.78
CA THR A 269 -7.31 5.68 -17.27
C THR A 269 -8.58 6.45 -17.59
N LYS A 270 -8.56 7.77 -17.40
CA LYS A 270 -9.74 8.63 -17.49
C LYS A 270 -10.91 8.10 -16.63
N LYS A 271 -10.59 7.59 -15.43
CA LYS A 271 -11.53 7.00 -14.45
C LYS A 271 -12.30 5.77 -14.96
N MET A 272 -11.83 5.13 -16.02
CA MET A 272 -12.44 3.92 -16.59
C MET A 272 -11.44 2.78 -16.63
N ILE A 273 -11.92 1.57 -16.33
CA ILE A 273 -11.12 0.34 -16.43
C ILE A 273 -10.64 0.16 -17.89
N ARG A 274 -9.38 -0.22 -18.05
CA ARG A 274 -8.75 -0.49 -19.35
C ARG A 274 -8.36 -1.94 -19.51
N ARG A 275 -7.82 -2.53 -18.43
CA ARG A 275 -7.42 -3.92 -18.38
C ARG A 275 -7.68 -4.46 -16.98
N MET A 276 -8.15 -5.70 -16.93
CA MET A 276 -8.33 -6.47 -15.71
C MET A 276 -7.80 -7.88 -15.97
N SER A 277 -6.89 -8.37 -15.13
CA SER A 277 -6.37 -9.74 -15.21
C SER A 277 -6.61 -10.47 -13.91
N LEU A 278 -7.21 -11.65 -13.99
CA LEU A 278 -7.43 -12.56 -12.87
C LEU A 278 -6.68 -13.86 -13.12
N TYR A 279 -5.82 -14.24 -12.18
CA TYR A 279 -5.36 -15.62 -12.05
C TYR A 279 -6.26 -16.33 -11.04
N ALA A 280 -7.06 -17.29 -11.52
CA ALA A 280 -8.01 -18.01 -10.68
C ALA A 280 -7.30 -19.09 -9.86
N GLU A 281 -7.46 -19.04 -8.54
CA GLU A 281 -6.93 -20.05 -7.60
C GLU A 281 -8.01 -21.06 -7.18
N THR A 282 -9.27 -20.79 -7.52
CA THR A 282 -10.42 -21.65 -7.25
C THR A 282 -11.35 -21.71 -8.46
N THR A 283 -12.05 -22.83 -8.64
CA THR A 283 -13.14 -22.93 -9.62
C THR A 283 -14.44 -22.45 -8.98
N ARG A 284 -15.11 -21.46 -9.59
CA ARG A 284 -16.39 -20.92 -9.11
C ARG A 284 -17.05 -19.99 -10.13
N THR A 285 -18.32 -19.69 -9.91
CA THR A 285 -19.03 -18.65 -10.64
C THR A 285 -18.88 -17.32 -9.92
N ILE A 286 -18.57 -16.25 -10.66
CA ILE A 286 -18.47 -14.89 -10.15
C ILE A 286 -19.03 -13.87 -11.13
N ARG A 287 -19.53 -12.75 -10.62
CA ARG A 287 -19.99 -11.61 -11.42
C ARG A 287 -19.10 -10.41 -11.16
N PHE A 288 -18.55 -9.81 -12.22
CA PHE A 288 -17.85 -8.53 -12.11
C PHE A 288 -18.81 -7.38 -12.39
N SER A 289 -18.85 -6.39 -11.50
CA SER A 289 -19.56 -5.13 -11.73
C SER A 289 -18.55 -4.00 -11.87
N PHE A 290 -18.87 -3.01 -12.70
CA PHE A 290 -17.99 -1.89 -12.99
C PHE A 290 -18.76 -0.59 -12.78
N ALA A 291 -18.14 0.42 -12.19
CA ALA A 291 -18.79 1.70 -11.85
C ALA A 291 -19.23 2.56 -13.05
N SER A 292 -19.08 2.09 -14.29
CA SER A 292 -19.29 2.87 -15.52
C SER A 292 -20.31 2.17 -16.42
N SER A 293 -20.88 2.92 -17.37
CA SER A 293 -21.85 2.44 -18.37
C SER A 293 -21.24 1.49 -19.42
N LEU A 294 -20.27 0.66 -19.03
CA LEU A 294 -19.61 -0.28 -19.92
C LEU A 294 -20.54 -1.47 -20.13
N LEU A 295 -20.73 -1.85 -21.39
CA LEU A 295 -21.61 -2.95 -21.77
C LEU A 295 -20.84 -4.21 -22.11
N GLN A 296 -19.64 -4.08 -22.70
CA GLN A 296 -18.91 -5.23 -23.23
C GLN A 296 -17.40 -5.10 -23.04
N SER A 297 -16.71 -6.23 -23.10
CA SER A 297 -15.25 -6.30 -23.15
C SER A 297 -14.81 -7.53 -23.95
N ARG A 298 -13.54 -7.54 -24.38
CA ARG A 298 -12.92 -8.77 -24.87
C ARG A 298 -12.39 -9.56 -23.68
N LEU A 299 -12.86 -10.79 -23.53
CA LEU A 299 -12.31 -11.79 -22.63
C LEU A 299 -11.33 -12.66 -23.38
N ARG A 300 -10.13 -12.80 -22.83
CA ARG A 300 -9.11 -13.75 -23.29
C ARG A 300 -8.76 -14.71 -22.15
N VAL A 301 -8.62 -15.99 -22.46
CA VAL A 301 -8.43 -17.07 -21.48
C VAL A 301 -7.14 -17.81 -21.79
N TRP A 302 -6.25 -17.91 -20.80
CA TRP A 302 -5.01 -18.68 -20.90
C TRP A 302 -4.98 -19.82 -19.91
N GLU A 303 -4.65 -21.00 -20.43
CA GLU A 303 -4.38 -22.21 -19.66
C GLU A 303 -2.97 -22.68 -20.02
N HIS A 304 -2.18 -23.09 -19.03
CA HIS A 304 -0.80 -23.56 -19.25
C HIS A 304 0.07 -22.62 -20.12
N LYS A 305 -0.15 -21.30 -20.00
CA LYS A 305 0.52 -20.22 -20.78
C LYS A 305 0.17 -20.19 -22.29
N SER A 306 -0.79 -20.98 -22.74
CA SER A 306 -1.36 -20.91 -24.09
C SER A 306 -2.68 -20.15 -24.07
N LEU A 307 -2.96 -19.37 -25.13
CA LEU A 307 -4.26 -18.73 -25.31
C LEU A 307 -5.26 -19.79 -25.83
N CYS A 308 -6.30 -20.06 -25.05
CA CYS A 308 -7.31 -21.08 -25.38
C CYS A 308 -8.59 -20.47 -25.94
N ASP A 309 -8.97 -19.27 -25.50
CA ASP A 309 -10.18 -18.58 -25.93
C ASP A 309 -9.98 -17.07 -26.00
N SER A 310 -10.68 -16.42 -26.93
CA SER A 310 -10.72 -14.98 -27.10
C SER A 310 -12.04 -14.57 -27.74
N ARG A 311 -12.95 -13.99 -26.96
CA ARG A 311 -14.28 -13.59 -27.41
C ARG A 311 -14.74 -12.28 -26.77
N ILE A 312 -15.70 -11.61 -27.40
CA ILE A 312 -16.38 -10.47 -26.80
C ILE A 312 -17.48 -11.02 -25.90
N ILE A 313 -17.56 -10.49 -24.68
CA ILE A 313 -18.60 -10.85 -23.72
C ILE A 313 -19.33 -9.60 -23.21
N PRO A 314 -20.63 -9.72 -22.89
CA PRO A 314 -21.32 -8.71 -22.10
C PRO A 314 -20.73 -8.63 -20.68
N LEU A 315 -20.74 -7.42 -20.12
CA LEU A 315 -20.36 -7.15 -18.74
C LEU A 315 -21.57 -7.27 -17.83
N GLY A 316 -21.33 -7.62 -16.56
CA GLY A 316 -22.39 -7.80 -15.57
C GLY A 316 -23.03 -9.19 -15.56
N GLU A 317 -22.67 -10.07 -16.50
CA GLU A 317 -23.04 -11.48 -16.44
C GLU A 317 -22.11 -12.28 -15.51
N THR A 318 -22.61 -13.42 -15.03
CA THR A 318 -21.83 -14.39 -14.28
C THR A 318 -20.91 -15.16 -15.21
N ILE A 319 -19.68 -15.40 -14.75
CA ILE A 319 -18.66 -16.15 -15.48
C ILE A 319 -18.16 -17.25 -14.55
N GLU A 320 -18.11 -18.48 -15.06
CA GLU A 320 -17.40 -19.57 -14.41
C GLU A 320 -15.90 -19.41 -14.63
N ILE A 321 -15.16 -19.21 -13.54
CA ILE A 321 -13.70 -19.26 -13.52
C ILE A 321 -13.22 -20.65 -13.13
N LYS A 322 -12.12 -21.10 -13.71
CA LYS A 322 -11.49 -22.40 -13.46
C LYS A 322 -10.14 -22.21 -12.79
N VAL A 323 -9.86 -23.02 -11.78
CA VAL A 323 -8.56 -23.03 -11.09
C VAL A 323 -7.38 -23.15 -12.08
N GLY A 324 -6.31 -22.39 -11.83
CA GLY A 324 -5.10 -22.39 -12.65
C GLY A 324 -5.20 -21.62 -13.97
N THR A 325 -6.37 -21.04 -14.26
CA THR A 325 -6.63 -20.29 -15.50
C THR A 325 -6.39 -18.80 -15.30
N THR A 326 -5.80 -18.15 -16.31
CA THR A 326 -5.66 -16.68 -16.34
C THR A 326 -6.69 -16.09 -17.28
N TYR A 327 -7.52 -15.21 -16.75
CA TYR A 327 -8.50 -14.44 -17.49
C TYR A 327 -8.00 -13.00 -17.67
N LEU A 328 -8.18 -12.44 -18.86
CA LEU A 328 -7.90 -11.04 -19.14
C LEU A 328 -9.12 -10.41 -19.82
N TRP A 329 -9.67 -9.39 -19.17
CA TRP A 329 -10.63 -8.48 -19.77
C TRP A 329 -9.89 -7.24 -20.25
N ASP A 330 -10.02 -6.94 -21.55
CA ASP A 330 -9.51 -5.71 -22.16
C ASP A 330 -10.48 -5.20 -23.23
N CYS A 331 -10.14 -4.10 -23.89
CA CYS A 331 -11.00 -3.49 -24.91
C CYS A 331 -12.43 -3.27 -24.39
N PHE A 332 -12.56 -2.52 -23.29
CA PHE A 332 -13.86 -2.19 -22.70
C PHE A 332 -14.59 -1.14 -23.55
N TYR A 333 -15.87 -1.38 -23.83
CA TYR A 333 -16.74 -0.51 -24.64
C TYR A 333 -18.06 -0.20 -23.93
N LYS A 334 -18.64 0.95 -24.29
CA LYS A 334 -19.99 1.37 -23.89
C LYS A 334 -21.03 0.87 -24.87
#